data_AF-A0A7S3SVD8-F1
#
_entry.id   AF-A0A7S3SVD8-F1
#
_cell.length_a   1.000
_cell.length_b   1.000
_cell.length_c   1.000
_cell.angle_alpha   90.00
_cell.angle_beta   90.00
_cell.angle_gamma   90.00
#
_symmetry.space_group_name_H-M   'P 1'
#
loop_
_entity.id
_entity.type
_entity.pdbx_description
1 polymer ?
#
loop_
_entity_poly.entity_id
_entity_poly.type
_entity_poly.pdbx_seq_one_letter_code
_entity_poly.pdbx_strand_id
1 'polypeptide(L)'
;GAAGGAAAFSSADASMLTAALCYALQKVRLSTFAQTYPAARLAAGRLRTQAAIVLLGLGGAALVGGLPEAAVSADLFAASLSSVARWAAQLSPTQALLLTLSALVPGAFATILQAEGQKVVPAASAQPIFASMPLFAAGWACLLLHEPISAQQAIGGAGTCAAALLA
;
A
#
# COMPACT_ATOMS: atom_id res chain seq x y z
N GLY A 1 22.04 5.54 34.88
CA GLY A 1 21.29 4.36 34.44
C GLY A 1 20.06 4.86 33.72
N ALA A 2 20.05 4.79 32.39
CA ALA A 2 18.88 5.14 31.60
C ALA A 2 17.93 3.94 31.63
N ALA A 3 16.80 4.10 32.33
CA ALA A 3 15.72 3.14 32.27
C ALA A 3 15.21 3.07 30.83
N GLY A 4 15.51 1.98 30.15
CA GLY A 4 14.92 1.65 28.86
C GLY A 4 13.43 1.44 29.06
N GLY A 5 12.64 2.47 28.80
CA GLY A 5 11.19 2.34 28.70
C GLY A 5 10.90 1.38 27.55
N ALA A 6 10.49 0.17 27.87
CA ALA A 6 9.97 -0.76 26.87
C ALA A 6 8.79 -0.06 26.18
N ALA A 7 8.93 0.23 24.88
CA ALA A 7 7.85 0.80 24.10
C ALA A 7 6.64 -0.14 24.20
N ALA A 8 5.56 0.33 24.81
CA ALA A 8 4.36 -0.47 24.97
C ALA A 8 3.73 -0.73 23.60
N PHE A 9 3.32 -1.97 23.36
CA PHE A 9 2.65 -2.37 22.13
C PHE A 9 1.37 -1.57 21.95
N SER A 10 1.27 -0.83 20.85
CA SER A 10 0.17 0.08 20.56
C SER A 10 -0.84 -0.53 19.58
N SER A 11 -2.01 0.10 19.46
CA SER A 11 -2.99 -0.23 18.41
C SER A 11 -2.43 -0.01 17.00
N ALA A 12 -1.50 0.94 16.84
CA ALA A 12 -0.82 1.16 15.58
C ALA A 12 0.05 -0.05 15.21
N ASP A 13 0.79 -0.61 16.17
CA ASP A 13 1.61 -1.81 15.95
C ASP A 13 0.73 -3.02 15.55
N ALA A 14 -0.40 -3.20 16.23
CA ALA A 14 -1.39 -4.24 15.86
C ALA A 14 -1.91 -4.06 14.43
N SER A 15 -2.19 -2.82 14.02
CA SER A 15 -2.66 -2.51 12.66
C SER A 15 -1.59 -2.81 11.61
N MET A 16 -0.32 -2.52 11.91
CA MET A 16 0.80 -2.82 11.03
C MET A 16 1.03 -4.32 10.88
N LEU A 17 0.97 -5.08 11.97
CA LEU A 17 1.09 -6.55 11.91
C LEU A 17 -0.06 -7.18 11.12
N THR A 18 -1.29 -6.68 11.31
CA THR A 18 -2.46 -7.15 10.55
C THR A 18 -2.31 -6.84 9.07
N ALA A 19 -1.87 -5.63 8.72
CA ALA A 19 -1.60 -5.24 7.34
C ALA A 19 -0.51 -6.12 6.71
N ALA A 20 0.57 -6.40 7.43
CA ALA A 20 1.66 -7.26 6.99
C ALA A 20 1.19 -8.71 6.75
N LEU A 21 0.37 -9.26 7.64
CA LEU A 21 -0.23 -10.58 7.48
C LEU A 21 -1.14 -10.66 6.24
N CYS A 22 -2.05 -9.69 6.08
CA CYS A 22 -2.93 -9.60 4.91
C CYS A 22 -2.12 -9.49 3.60
N TYR A 23 -1.05 -8.70 3.61
CA TYR A 23 -0.14 -8.57 2.47
C TYR A 23 0.54 -9.91 2.14
N ALA A 24 1.07 -10.62 3.14
CA ALA A 24 1.71 -11.92 2.96
C ALA A 24 0.74 -12.97 2.40
N LEU A 25 -0.47 -13.07 2.97
CA LEU A 25 -1.52 -13.96 2.48
C LEU A 25 -1.89 -13.67 1.02
N GLN A 26 -2.03 -12.39 0.68
CA GLN A 26 -2.31 -11.99 -0.70
C GLN A 26 -1.19 -12.40 -1.66
N LYS A 27 0.08 -12.28 -1.26
CA LYS A 27 1.23 -12.69 -2.08
C LYS A 27 1.26 -14.20 -2.33
N VAL A 28 0.98 -15.00 -1.29
CA VAL A 28 0.92 -16.47 -1.42
C VAL A 28 -0.19 -16.88 -2.38
N ARG A 29 -1.40 -16.33 -2.21
CA ARG A 29 -2.53 -16.62 -3.10
C ARG A 29 -2.27 -16.14 -4.53
N LEU A 30 -1.68 -14.95 -4.69
CA LEU A 30 -1.36 -14.42 -6.01
C LEU A 30 -0.37 -15.33 -6.75
N SER A 31 0.62 -15.91 -6.06
CA SER A 31 1.56 -16.85 -6.67
C SER A 31 0.88 -18.07 -7.27
N THR A 32 -0.19 -18.57 -6.64
CA THR A 32 -0.99 -19.68 -7.18
C THR A 32 -1.81 -19.23 -8.39
N PHE A 33 -2.52 -18.09 -8.28
CA PHE A 33 -3.41 -17.63 -9.36
C PHE A 33 -2.68 -17.04 -10.57
N ALA A 34 -1.46 -16.51 -10.38
CA ALA A 34 -0.62 -15.98 -11.45
C ALA A 34 -0.25 -17.04 -12.50
N GLN A 35 -0.15 -18.31 -12.09
CA GLN A 35 0.15 -19.43 -12.99
C GLN A 35 -1.03 -19.77 -13.92
N THR A 36 -2.27 -19.47 -13.50
CA THR A 36 -3.49 -19.89 -14.21
C THR A 36 -4.16 -18.74 -14.97
N TYR A 37 -4.07 -17.52 -14.47
CA TYR A 37 -4.79 -16.37 -15.02
C TYR A 37 -3.84 -15.31 -15.60
N PRO A 38 -4.24 -14.59 -16.66
CA PRO A 38 -3.43 -13.53 -17.23
C PRO A 38 -3.28 -12.35 -16.26
N ALA A 39 -2.08 -11.77 -16.19
CA ALA A 39 -1.74 -10.70 -15.24
C ALA A 39 -2.68 -9.48 -15.34
N ALA A 40 -3.12 -9.12 -16.55
CA ALA A 40 -4.07 -8.03 -16.75
C ALA A 40 -5.42 -8.28 -16.04
N ARG A 41 -5.93 -9.53 -16.04
CA ARG A 41 -7.17 -9.88 -15.33
C ARG A 41 -6.99 -9.82 -13.82
N LEU A 42 -5.84 -10.30 -13.32
CA LEU A 42 -5.50 -10.24 -11.89
C LEU A 42 -5.35 -8.79 -11.42
N ALA A 43 -4.72 -7.93 -12.23
CA ALA A 43 -4.57 -6.51 -11.95
C ALA A 43 -5.93 -5.78 -11.93
N ALA A 44 -6.77 -6.02 -12.94
CA ALA A 44 -8.12 -5.47 -12.97
C ALA A 44 -8.97 -5.93 -11.78
N GLY A 45 -8.88 -7.22 -11.41
CA GLY A 45 -9.54 -7.77 -10.22
C GLY A 45 -9.10 -7.06 -8.94
N ARG A 46 -7.78 -6.94 -8.74
CA ARG A 46 -7.22 -6.24 -7.57
C ARG A 46 -7.69 -4.78 -7.48
N LEU A 47 -7.59 -4.03 -8.57
CA LEU A 47 -8.00 -2.61 -8.60
C LEU A 47 -9.49 -2.45 -8.32
N ARG A 48 -10.34 -3.32 -8.88
CA ARG A 48 -11.79 -3.32 -8.60
C ARG A 48 -12.09 -3.64 -7.14
N THR A 49 -11.44 -4.64 -6.57
CA THR A 49 -11.62 -5.00 -5.16
C THR A 49 -11.12 -3.89 -4.24
N GLN A 50 -9.98 -3.27 -4.54
CA GLN A 50 -9.47 -2.14 -3.77
C GLN A 50 -10.42 -0.93 -3.85
N ALA A 51 -10.95 -0.61 -5.04
CA ALA A 51 -11.96 0.43 -5.20
C ALA A 51 -13.24 0.10 -4.40
N ALA A 52 -13.73 -1.13 -4.46
CA ALA A 52 -14.89 -1.57 -3.70
C ALA A 52 -14.65 -1.46 -2.18
N ILE A 53 -13.50 -1.91 -1.67
CA ILE A 53 -13.14 -1.80 -0.25
C ILE A 53 -13.05 -0.33 0.18
N VAL A 54 -12.47 0.55 -0.64
CA VAL A 54 -12.40 1.99 -0.33
C VAL A 54 -13.79 2.60 -0.30
N LEU A 55 -14.65 2.28 -1.27
CA LEU A 55 -16.04 2.76 -1.29
C LEU A 55 -16.84 2.24 -0.08
N LEU A 56 -16.68 0.97 0.27
CA LEU A 56 -17.27 0.39 1.46
C LEU A 56 -16.70 1.01 2.74
N GLY A 57 -15.40 1.30 2.79
CA GLY A 57 -14.72 1.94 3.91
C GLY A 57 -15.12 3.41 4.10
N LEU A 58 -15.39 4.13 3.01
CA LEU A 58 -15.98 5.47 3.06
C LEU A 58 -17.41 5.45 3.66
N GLY A 59 -18.12 4.33 3.52
CA GLY A 59 -19.37 4.06 4.25
C GLY A 59 -19.17 3.48 5.66
N GLY A 60 -18.09 2.74 5.89
CA GLY A 60 -17.79 1.99 7.10
C GLY A 60 -16.97 2.73 8.16
N ALA A 61 -16.40 3.90 7.85
CA ALA A 61 -15.77 4.80 8.83
C ALA A 61 -16.74 5.24 9.95
N ALA A 62 -18.04 5.02 9.77
CA ALA A 62 -19.10 5.15 10.76
C ALA A 62 -19.06 4.09 11.89
N LEU A 63 -18.61 2.86 11.60
CA LEU A 63 -18.74 1.72 12.51
C LEU A 63 -17.66 1.69 13.60
N VAL A 64 -16.50 2.30 13.34
CA VAL A 64 -15.41 2.41 14.33
C VAL A 64 -15.67 3.54 15.34
N GLY A 65 -16.62 4.43 15.05
CA GLY A 65 -16.98 5.59 15.88
C GLY A 65 -18.07 5.34 16.94
N GLY A 66 -18.57 4.12 17.10
CA GLY A 66 -19.54 3.79 18.16
C GLY A 66 -20.93 4.42 17.97
N LEU A 67 -21.41 4.59 16.72
CA LEU A 67 -22.75 5.11 16.44
C LEU A 67 -23.79 3.97 16.30
N PRO A 68 -25.02 4.14 16.82
CA PRO A 68 -26.05 3.10 16.85
C PRO A 68 -26.57 2.71 15.44
N GLU A 69 -26.90 1.42 15.31
CA GLU A 69 -26.76 0.60 14.09
C GLU A 69 -27.76 0.79 12.92
N ALA A 70 -28.84 1.57 13.00
CA ALA A 70 -29.94 1.38 12.03
C ALA A 70 -30.28 2.53 11.05
N ALA A 71 -29.85 3.77 11.30
CA ALA A 71 -30.21 4.92 10.46
C ALA A 71 -29.01 5.75 9.95
N VAL A 72 -27.79 5.31 10.29
CA VAL A 72 -26.58 6.13 10.21
C VAL A 72 -25.74 5.82 8.95
N SER A 73 -26.06 4.75 8.20
CA SER A 73 -25.20 4.26 7.11
C SER A 73 -25.34 5.03 5.78
N ALA A 74 -26.57 5.37 5.36
CA ALA A 74 -26.81 6.07 4.10
C ALA A 74 -26.42 7.55 4.19
N ASP A 75 -26.80 8.23 5.27
CA ASP A 75 -26.50 9.65 5.49
C ASP A 75 -25.01 9.90 5.71
N LEU A 76 -24.30 8.99 6.39
CA LEU A 76 -22.84 9.10 6.53
C LEU A 76 -22.09 8.73 5.27
N PHE A 77 -22.53 7.73 4.51
CA PHE A 77 -21.94 7.47 3.20
C PHE A 77 -22.12 8.69 2.27
N ALA A 78 -23.32 9.28 2.26
CA ALA A 78 -23.59 10.51 1.53
C ALA A 78 -22.74 11.69 2.04
N ALA A 79 -22.56 11.83 3.35
CA ALA A 79 -21.72 12.86 3.95
C ALA A 79 -20.23 12.68 3.59
N SER A 80 -19.69 11.48 3.70
CA SER A 80 -18.33 11.13 3.29
C SER A 80 -18.13 11.38 1.80
N LEU A 81 -19.07 10.94 0.96
CA LEU A 81 -19.02 11.17 -0.48
C LEU A 81 -19.09 12.66 -0.83
N SER A 82 -19.94 13.43 -0.13
CA SER A 82 -20.02 14.88 -0.31
C SER A 82 -18.73 15.60 0.10
N SER A 83 -18.04 15.11 1.14
CA SER A 83 -16.76 15.64 1.58
C SER A 83 -15.67 15.37 0.54
N VAL A 84 -15.61 14.15 0.02
CA VAL A 84 -14.71 13.77 -1.07
C VAL A 84 -15.00 14.57 -2.34
N ALA A 85 -16.28 14.76 -2.69
CA ALA A 85 -16.68 15.54 -3.85
C ALA A 85 -16.30 17.02 -3.72
N ARG A 86 -16.50 17.62 -2.53
CA ARG A 86 -16.06 19.00 -2.25
C ARG A 86 -14.55 19.16 -2.31
N TRP A 87 -13.80 18.20 -1.79
CA TRP A 87 -12.34 18.17 -1.90
C TRP A 87 -11.90 18.03 -3.36
N ALA A 88 -12.51 17.11 -4.12
CA ALA A 88 -12.20 16.89 -5.53
C ALA A 88 -12.52 18.13 -6.38
N ALA A 89 -13.58 18.87 -6.06
CA ALA A 89 -13.93 20.12 -6.73
C ALA A 89 -12.91 21.26 -6.51
N GLN A 90 -12.04 21.16 -5.50
CA GLN A 90 -10.96 22.12 -5.26
C GLN A 90 -9.69 21.81 -6.08
N LEU A 91 -9.64 20.67 -6.77
CA LEU A 91 -8.49 20.30 -7.58
C LEU A 91 -8.50 21.04 -8.91
N SER A 92 -7.38 21.67 -9.26
CA SER A 92 -7.15 22.13 -10.62
C SER A 92 -7.10 20.95 -11.61
N PRO A 93 -7.38 21.15 -12.92
CA PRO A 93 -7.29 20.10 -13.92
C PRO A 93 -5.92 19.38 -13.92
N THR A 94 -4.84 20.14 -13.70
CA THR A 94 -3.48 19.58 -13.62
C THR A 94 -3.29 18.71 -12.38
N GLN A 95 -3.77 19.12 -11.21
CA GLN A 95 -3.70 18.31 -9.99
C GLN A 95 -4.53 17.04 -10.11
N ALA A 96 -5.74 17.14 -10.69
CA ALA A 96 -6.59 15.99 -10.94
C ALA A 96 -5.93 14.99 -11.90
N LEU A 97 -5.28 15.48 -12.96
CA LEU A 97 -4.52 14.65 -13.90
C LEU A 97 -3.33 13.97 -13.21
N LEU A 98 -2.51 14.71 -12.47
CA LEU A 98 -1.36 14.18 -11.77
C LEU A 98 -1.77 13.12 -10.72
N LEU A 99 -2.83 13.40 -9.97
CA LEU A 99 -3.39 12.45 -9.01
C LEU A 99 -3.85 11.17 -9.71
N THR A 100 -4.60 11.30 -10.79
CA THR A 100 -5.10 10.16 -11.58
C THR A 100 -3.96 9.33 -12.15
N LEU A 101 -2.95 9.97 -12.73
CA LEU A 101 -1.77 9.29 -13.28
C LEU A 101 -0.97 8.61 -12.17
N SER A 102 -0.76 9.28 -11.03
CA SER A 102 -0.02 8.73 -9.88
C SER A 102 -0.72 7.54 -9.22
N ALA A 103 -2.06 7.48 -9.28
CA ALA A 103 -2.83 6.37 -8.73
C ALA A 103 -2.92 5.19 -9.71
N LEU A 104 -3.21 5.47 -10.99
CA LEU A 104 -3.48 4.44 -11.98
C LEU A 104 -2.21 3.84 -12.57
N VAL A 105 -1.23 4.67 -12.95
CA VAL A 105 -0.06 4.20 -13.70
C VAL A 105 0.80 3.30 -12.81
N PRO A 106 1.29 3.73 -11.63
CA PRO A 106 2.04 2.85 -10.74
C PRO A 106 1.19 1.67 -10.25
N GLY A 107 -0.09 1.89 -9.89
CA GLY A 107 -0.95 0.86 -9.32
C GLY A 107 -1.24 -0.29 -10.29
N ALA A 108 -1.64 0.02 -11.53
CA ALA A 108 -1.91 -0.97 -12.56
C ALA A 108 -0.61 -1.61 -13.05
N PHE A 109 0.39 -0.80 -13.39
CA PHE A 109 1.64 -1.28 -13.96
C PHE A 109 2.42 -2.16 -12.97
N ALA A 110 2.56 -1.72 -11.72
CA ALA A 110 3.23 -2.53 -10.70
C ALA A 110 2.49 -3.83 -10.44
N THR A 111 1.16 -3.84 -10.45
CA THR A 111 0.40 -5.08 -10.25
C THR A 111 0.57 -6.06 -11.42
N ILE A 112 0.61 -5.56 -12.66
CA ILE A 112 0.86 -6.39 -13.85
C ILE A 112 2.27 -6.98 -13.78
N LEU A 113 3.29 -6.14 -13.59
CA LEU A 113 4.68 -6.59 -13.48
C LEU A 113 4.87 -7.58 -12.33
N GLN A 114 4.23 -7.33 -11.19
CA GLN A 114 4.28 -8.24 -10.05
C GLN A 114 3.63 -9.59 -10.38
N ALA A 115 2.47 -9.60 -11.04
CA ALA A 115 1.80 -10.84 -11.42
C ALA A 115 2.60 -11.62 -12.47
N GLU A 116 3.23 -10.96 -13.44
CA GLU A 116 4.14 -11.60 -14.40
C GLU A 116 5.39 -12.15 -13.72
N GLY A 117 6.03 -11.37 -12.84
CA GLY A 117 7.20 -11.82 -12.09
C GLY A 117 6.93 -13.05 -11.21
N GLN A 118 5.74 -13.11 -10.60
CA GLN A 118 5.32 -14.25 -9.78
C GLN A 118 4.98 -15.52 -10.57
N LYS A 119 4.93 -15.48 -11.90
CA LYS A 119 4.85 -16.71 -12.72
C LYS A 119 6.17 -17.46 -12.75
N VAL A 120 7.28 -16.74 -12.61
CA VAL A 120 8.64 -17.29 -12.75
C VAL A 120 9.33 -17.42 -11.39
N VAL A 121 9.12 -16.45 -10.50
CA VAL A 121 9.77 -16.39 -9.20
C VAL A 121 8.76 -16.73 -8.09
N PRO A 122 9.03 -17.76 -7.26
CA PRO A 122 8.18 -18.08 -6.11
C PRO A 122 8.06 -16.91 -5.14
N ALA A 123 6.91 -16.82 -4.45
CA ALA A 123 6.62 -15.71 -3.55
C ALA A 123 7.72 -15.48 -2.49
N ALA A 124 8.32 -16.54 -1.94
CA ALA A 124 9.37 -16.44 -0.93
C ALA A 124 10.64 -15.76 -1.47
N SER A 125 11.13 -16.20 -2.63
CA SER A 125 12.33 -15.64 -3.28
C SER A 125 12.12 -14.22 -3.80
N ALA A 126 10.88 -13.79 -3.99
CA ALA A 126 10.57 -12.42 -4.42
C ALA A 126 10.55 -11.41 -3.25
N GLN A 127 10.44 -11.86 -1.98
CA GLN A 127 10.35 -10.95 -0.84
C GLN A 127 11.61 -10.08 -0.61
N PRO A 128 12.84 -10.60 -0.74
CA PRO A 128 14.04 -9.76 -0.65
C PRO A 128 14.05 -8.63 -1.68
N ILE A 129 13.59 -8.92 -2.90
CA ILE A 129 13.44 -7.91 -3.96
C ILE A 129 12.41 -6.86 -3.56
N PHE A 130 11.24 -7.26 -3.03
CA PHE A 130 10.24 -6.30 -2.55
C PHE A 130 10.73 -5.50 -1.35
N ALA A 131 11.54 -6.09 -0.47
CA ALA A 131 12.17 -5.40 0.66
C ALA A 131 13.18 -4.34 0.22
N SER A 132 13.71 -4.42 -1.01
CA SER A 132 14.61 -3.40 -1.57
C SER A 132 13.89 -2.17 -2.13
N MET A 133 12.55 -2.17 -2.25
CA MET A 133 11.79 -1.03 -2.78
C MET A 133 12.10 0.33 -2.10
N PRO A 134 12.29 0.41 -0.77
CA PRO A 134 12.68 1.67 -0.12
C PRO A 134 14.02 2.23 -0.59
N LEU A 135 14.97 1.38 -1.01
CA LEU A 135 16.27 1.80 -1.55
C LEU A 135 16.08 2.56 -2.87
N PHE A 136 15.24 2.02 -3.75
CA PHE A 136 14.91 2.67 -5.03
C PHE A 136 14.18 3.99 -4.80
N ALA A 137 13.24 4.03 -3.85
CA ALA A 137 12.53 5.26 -3.49
C ALA A 137 13.50 6.33 -2.96
N ALA A 138 14.41 5.96 -2.05
CA ALA A 138 15.43 6.87 -1.53
C ALA A 138 16.39 7.36 -2.62
N GLY A 139 16.78 6.50 -3.55
CA GLY A 139 17.60 6.88 -4.71
C GLY A 139 16.90 7.90 -5.60
N TRP A 140 15.62 7.68 -5.93
CA TRP A 140 14.84 8.63 -6.72
C TRP A 140 14.61 9.96 -5.99
N ALA A 141 14.34 9.94 -4.68
CA ALA A 141 14.22 11.15 -3.88
C ALA A 141 15.55 11.94 -3.86
N CYS A 142 16.67 11.26 -3.69
CA CYS A 142 18.00 11.89 -3.75
C CYS A 142 18.29 12.49 -5.14
N LEU A 143 17.94 11.80 -6.23
CA LEU A 143 18.25 12.25 -7.59
C LEU A 143 17.32 13.34 -8.12
N LEU A 144 16.01 13.25 -7.85
CA LEU A 144 15.01 14.15 -8.42
C LEU A 144 14.65 15.29 -7.48
N LEU A 145 14.55 15.01 -6.19
CA LEU A 145 14.16 15.98 -5.17
C LEU A 145 15.37 16.61 -4.47
N HIS A 146 16.58 16.10 -4.74
CA HIS A 146 17.83 16.54 -4.11
C HIS A 146 17.80 16.38 -2.57
N GLU A 147 17.05 15.38 -2.09
CA GLU A 147 16.98 15.07 -0.66
C GLU A 147 18.26 14.38 -0.17
N PRO A 148 18.93 14.90 0.87
CA PRO A 148 20.17 14.31 1.36
C PRO A 148 19.92 12.99 2.10
N ILE A 149 20.79 12.01 1.86
CA ILE A 149 20.76 10.73 2.58
C ILE A 149 21.52 10.88 3.90
N SER A 150 20.82 10.70 5.02
CA SER A 150 21.44 10.67 6.36
C SER A 150 22.27 9.40 6.58
N ALA A 151 23.21 9.45 7.53
CA ALA A 151 24.03 8.29 7.90
C ALA A 151 23.17 7.10 8.36
N GLN A 152 22.09 7.35 9.11
CA GLN A 152 21.16 6.32 9.56
C GLN A 152 20.45 5.64 8.38
N GLN A 153 20.00 6.43 7.38
CA GLN A 153 19.39 5.89 6.17
C GLN A 153 20.40 5.07 5.35
N ALA A 154 21.66 5.52 5.26
CA ALA A 154 22.71 4.80 4.56
C ALA A 154 23.03 3.45 5.23
N ILE A 155 23.13 3.41 6.56
CA ILE A 155 23.35 2.17 7.32
C ILE A 155 22.16 1.23 7.17
N GLY A 156 20.94 1.74 7.33
CA GLY A 156 19.73 0.94 7.12
C GLY A 156 19.65 0.38 5.70
N GLY A 157 20.02 1.18 4.71
CA GLY A 157 20.04 0.75 3.31
C GLY A 157 21.08 -0.33 3.03
N ALA A 158 22.28 -0.19 3.56
CA ALA A 158 23.33 -1.20 3.46
C ALA A 158 22.92 -2.53 4.11
N GLY A 159 22.25 -2.46 5.27
CA GLY A 159 21.67 -3.63 5.94
C GLY A 159 20.65 -4.36 5.07
N THR A 160 19.76 -3.61 4.42
CA THR A 160 18.78 -4.19 3.47
C THR A 160 19.46 -4.89 2.29
N CYS A 161 20.50 -4.29 1.71
CA CYS A 161 21.28 -4.92 0.64
C CYS A 161 21.95 -6.21 1.11
N ALA A 162 22.60 -6.18 2.27
CA ALA A 162 23.26 -7.35 2.85
C ALA A 162 22.26 -8.49 3.14
N ALA A 163 21.10 -8.16 3.71
CA ALA A 163 20.04 -9.13 3.95
C ALA A 163 19.51 -9.75 2.65
N ALA A 164 19.35 -8.94 1.59
CA ALA A 164 18.89 -9.43 0.30
C ALA A 164 19.89 -10.36 -0.41
N LEU A 165 21.20 -10.18 -0.17
CA LEU A 165 22.24 -11.06 -0.69
C LEU A 165 22.34 -12.40 0.04
N LEU A 166 21.92 -12.44 1.32
CA LEU A 166 22.00 -13.64 2.17
C LEU A 166 20.72 -14.48 2.15
N ALA A 167 19.62 -13.95 1.63
CA ALA A 167 18.31 -14.59 1.55
C ALA A 167 18.13 -15.40 0.26
#